data_AF-A0AA45GBM5-F1
#
_entry.id   AF-A0AA45GBM5-F1
#
_cell.length_a   1.000
_cell.length_b   1.000
_cell.length_c   1.000
_cell.angle_alpha   90.00
_cell.angle_beta   90.00
_cell.angle_gamma   90.00
#
_symmetry.space_group_name_H-M   'P 1'
#
loop_
_entity.id
_entity.type
_entity.pdbx_description
1 polymer ?
#
loop_
_entity_poly.entity_id
_entity_poly.type
_entity_poly.pdbx_seq_one_letter_code
_entity_poly.pdbx_strand_id
1 'polypeptide(L)'
;MIIAGLVVALLAAALHVFIFYLESLAWTSKRARAVFGTTEQQAEDTRELAYNQGFYNLFLAVMVVVGALVIGLSDHRGVGLALVLAGTGAMLAAALVLGLSSPAHRGAAVKQGALPLIAVIVLVIGCAT
;
A
#
# COMPACT_ATOMS: atom_id res chain seq x y z
N MET A 1 -19.16 0.38 10.84
CA MET A 1 -18.31 0.13 9.65
C MET A 1 -16.81 0.29 9.91
N ILE A 2 -16.39 1.06 10.93
CA ILE A 2 -14.97 1.33 11.20
C ILE A 2 -14.12 0.06 11.40
N ILE A 3 -14.56 -0.91 12.21
CA ILE A 3 -13.80 -2.16 12.40
C ILE A 3 -13.57 -2.91 11.08
N ALA A 4 -14.61 -3.05 10.25
CA ALA A 4 -14.47 -3.67 8.93
C ALA A 4 -13.49 -2.89 8.04
N GLY A 5 -13.58 -1.56 8.05
CA GLY A 5 -12.64 -0.70 7.33
C GLY A 5 -11.20 -0.85 7.80
N LEU A 6 -10.96 -1.00 9.11
CA LEU A 6 -9.64 -1.26 9.68
C LEU A 6 -9.08 -2.62 9.29
N VAL A 7 -9.91 -3.66 9.28
CA VAL A 7 -9.48 -4.99 8.80
C VAL A 7 -9.01 -4.91 7.34
N VAL A 8 -9.78 -4.25 6.47
CA VAL A 8 -9.40 -4.07 5.07
C VAL A 8 -8.13 -3.21 4.93
N ALA A 9 -8.00 -2.14 5.73
CA ALA A 9 -6.80 -1.30 5.74
C ALA A 9 -5.56 -2.08 6.15
N LEU A 10 -5.65 -2.94 7.18
CA LEU A 10 -4.54 -3.79 7.62
C LEU A 10 -4.17 -4.84 6.57
N LEU A 11 -5.15 -5.38 5.83
CA LEU A 11 -4.86 -6.23 4.67
C LEU A 11 -4.13 -5.45 3.56
N ALA A 12 -4.52 -4.19 3.31
CA ALA A 12 -3.78 -3.32 2.38
C ALA A 12 -2.34 -3.09 2.86
N ALA A 13 -2.14 -2.80 4.14
CA ALA A 13 -0.81 -2.64 4.74
C ALA A 13 0.03 -3.92 4.58
N ALA A 14 -0.53 -5.10 4.85
CA ALA A 14 0.16 -6.36 4.67
C ALA A 14 0.59 -6.60 3.21
N LEU A 15 -0.26 -6.26 2.24
CA LEU A 15 0.09 -6.30 0.82
C LEU A 15 1.26 -5.36 0.49
N HIS A 16 1.28 -4.15 1.05
CA HIS A 16 2.36 -3.18 0.80
C HIS A 16 3.67 -3.56 1.51
N VAL A 17 3.62 -4.26 2.64
CA VAL A 17 4.80 -4.90 3.24
C VAL A 17 5.33 -6.02 2.33
N PHE A 18 4.45 -6.79 1.68
CA PHE A 18 4.88 -7.77 0.69
C PHE A 18 5.52 -7.12 -0.54
N ILE A 19 4.97 -6.00 -1.03
CA ILE A 19 5.56 -5.20 -2.11
C ILE A 19 6.94 -4.67 -1.69
N PHE A 20 7.07 -4.10 -0.49
CA PHE A 20 8.36 -3.69 0.09
C PHE A 20 9.38 -4.84 0.06
N TYR A 21 9.00 -6.05 0.50
CA TYR A 21 9.90 -7.19 0.46
C TYR A 21 10.39 -7.48 -0.97
N LEU A 22 9.49 -7.45 -1.95
CA LEU A 22 9.88 -7.67 -3.34
C LEU A 22 10.77 -6.55 -3.89
N GLU A 23 10.49 -5.30 -3.58
CA GLU A 23 11.19 -4.12 -4.13
C GLU A 23 12.53 -3.83 -3.44
N SER A 24 12.62 -4.03 -2.12
CA SER A 24 13.83 -3.70 -1.36
C SER A 24 14.73 -4.89 -1.06
N LEU A 25 14.18 -6.09 -0.90
CA LEU A 25 14.96 -7.26 -0.47
C LEU A 25 15.13 -8.30 -1.57
N ALA A 26 14.11 -8.51 -2.40
CA ALA A 26 14.09 -9.58 -3.40
C ALA A 26 14.09 -9.10 -4.86
N TRP A 27 14.39 -7.82 -5.12
CA TRP A 27 14.16 -7.17 -6.43
C TRP A 27 14.82 -7.89 -7.61
N THR A 28 16.08 -8.32 -7.44
CA THR A 28 16.84 -9.01 -8.48
C THR A 28 16.52 -10.50 -8.56
N SER A 29 15.64 -11.03 -7.71
CA SER A 29 15.24 -12.44 -7.74
C SER A 29 14.35 -12.78 -8.93
N LYS A 30 14.38 -14.04 -9.39
CA LYS A 30 13.49 -14.55 -10.46
C LYS A 30 12.01 -14.30 -10.16
N ARG A 31 11.61 -14.36 -8.89
CA ARG A 31 10.23 -14.15 -8.45
C ARG A 31 9.80 -12.69 -8.62
N ALA A 32 10.61 -11.74 -8.14
CA ALA A 32 10.30 -10.32 -8.30
C ALA A 32 10.25 -9.95 -9.79
N ARG A 33 11.23 -10.40 -10.58
CA ARG A 33 11.22 -10.21 -12.04
C ARG A 33 9.95 -10.72 -12.71
N ALA A 34 9.44 -11.89 -12.31
CA ALA A 34 8.18 -12.42 -12.84
C ALA A 34 6.94 -11.59 -12.42
N VAL A 35 6.96 -10.99 -11.23
CA VAL A 35 5.86 -10.13 -10.74
C VAL A 35 5.86 -8.78 -11.45
N PHE A 36 7.04 -8.17 -11.62
CA PHE A 36 7.20 -6.82 -12.18
C PHE A 36 7.45 -6.81 -13.70
N GLY A 37 7.67 -7.97 -14.32
CA GLY A 37 7.89 -8.09 -15.76
C GLY A 37 9.23 -7.53 -16.22
N THR A 38 10.26 -7.57 -15.37
CA THR A 38 11.60 -7.03 -15.67
C THR A 38 12.56 -8.11 -16.17
N THR A 39 13.47 -7.72 -17.06
CA THR A 39 14.63 -8.55 -17.40
C THR A 39 15.65 -8.54 -16.26
N GLU A 40 16.62 -9.45 -16.30
CA GLU A 40 17.73 -9.47 -15.33
C GLU A 40 18.52 -8.17 -15.33
N GLN A 41 18.91 -7.68 -16.52
CA GLN A 41 19.63 -6.41 -16.64
C GLN A 41 18.80 -5.23 -16.10
N GLN A 42 17.52 -5.14 -16.45
CA GLN A 42 16.64 -4.07 -15.95
C GLN A 42 16.52 -4.11 -14.42
N ALA A 43 16.45 -5.30 -13.82
CA ALA A 43 16.37 -5.43 -12.37
C ALA A 43 17.66 -4.98 -11.68
N GLU A 44 18.83 -5.29 -12.24
CA GLU A 44 20.11 -4.79 -11.71
C GLU A 44 20.22 -3.27 -11.86
N ASP A 45 19.90 -2.73 -13.05
CA ASP A 45 20.01 -1.30 -13.34
C ASP A 45 19.08 -0.42 -12.48
N THR A 46 17.96 -0.97 -12.02
CA THR A 46 16.93 -0.24 -11.25
C THR A 46 16.92 -0.61 -9.76
N ARG A 47 17.90 -1.38 -9.28
CA ARG A 47 17.91 -1.92 -7.92
C ARG A 47 17.80 -0.86 -6.84
N GLU A 48 18.54 0.25 -6.96
CA GLU A 48 18.52 1.33 -5.97
C GLU A 48 17.18 2.10 -5.98
N LEU A 49 16.60 2.28 -7.18
CA LEU A 49 15.29 2.92 -7.33
C LEU A 49 14.19 2.07 -6.70
N ALA A 50 14.18 0.77 -6.97
CA ALA A 50 13.24 -0.17 -6.37
C ALA A 50 13.43 -0.23 -4.85
N TYR A 51 14.68 -0.23 -4.37
CA TYR A 51 14.97 -0.23 -2.94
C TYR A 51 14.28 0.94 -2.23
N ASN A 52 14.43 2.16 -2.73
CA ASN A 52 13.80 3.33 -2.14
C ASN A 52 12.26 3.27 -2.25
N GLN A 53 11.74 2.77 -3.38
CA GLN A 53 10.29 2.62 -3.57
C GLN A 53 9.67 1.65 -2.56
N GLY A 54 10.34 0.54 -2.27
CA GLY A 54 9.88 -0.39 -1.26
C GLY A 54 9.82 0.25 0.12
N PHE A 55 10.75 1.12 0.49
CA PHE A 55 10.68 1.82 1.78
C PHE A 55 9.53 2.83 1.86
N TYR A 56 9.18 3.51 0.76
CA TYR A 56 7.95 4.29 0.73
C TYR A 56 6.72 3.41 0.99
N ASN A 57 6.62 2.26 0.32
CA ASN A 57 5.54 1.28 0.55
C ASN A 57 5.49 0.79 2.01
N LEU A 58 6.66 0.53 2.62
CA LEU A 58 6.75 0.14 4.03
C LEU A 58 6.23 1.25 4.95
N PHE A 59 6.62 2.51 4.74
CA PHE A 59 6.20 3.60 5.62
C PHE A 59 4.70 3.91 5.49
N LEU A 60 4.11 3.74 4.31
CA LEU A 60 2.65 3.80 4.16
C LEU A 60 1.97 2.69 4.98
N ALA A 61 2.50 1.47 4.97
CA ALA A 61 1.97 0.37 5.78
C ALA A 61 2.13 0.64 7.29
N VAL A 62 3.28 1.17 7.72
CA VAL A 62 3.52 1.57 9.12
C VAL A 62 2.51 2.63 9.55
N MET A 63 2.21 3.62 8.72
CA MET A 63 1.21 4.64 9.02
C MET A 63 -0.17 4.03 9.29
N VAL A 64 -0.59 3.05 8.48
CA VAL A 64 -1.86 2.32 8.69
C VAL A 64 -1.83 1.52 9.99
N VAL A 65 -0.76 0.78 10.26
CA VAL A 65 -0.63 -0.05 11.47
C VAL A 65 -0.66 0.84 12.73
N VAL A 66 0.14 1.91 12.75
CA VAL A 66 0.16 2.87 13.86
C VAL A 66 -1.21 3.51 14.05
N GLY A 67 -1.87 3.93 12.97
CA GLY A 67 -3.21 4.49 13.05
C GLY A 67 -4.24 3.51 13.63
N ALA A 68 -4.19 2.24 13.24
CA ALA A 68 -5.05 1.19 13.78
C ALA A 68 -4.78 0.95 15.28
N LEU A 69 -3.52 0.93 15.70
CA LEU A 69 -3.13 0.80 17.11
C LEU A 69 -3.61 2.00 17.93
N VAL A 70 -3.48 3.22 17.41
CA VAL A 70 -3.99 4.43 18.07
C VAL A 70 -5.51 4.35 18.28
N ILE A 71 -6.27 3.85 17.30
CA ILE A 71 -7.72 3.65 17.45
C ILE A 71 -8.04 2.59 18.52
N GLY A 72 -7.26 1.51 18.58
CA GLY A 72 -7.54 0.38 19.47
C GLY A 72 -7.04 0.56 20.91
N LEU A 73 -6.02 1.39 21.13
CA LEU A 73 -5.28 1.47 22.39
C LEU A 73 -5.29 2.86 23.04
N SER A 74 -5.95 3.86 22.43
CA SER A 74 -6.01 5.22 22.96
C SER A 74 -7.37 5.89 22.70
N ASP A 75 -7.63 7.00 23.40
CA ASP A 75 -8.83 7.82 23.18
C ASP A 75 -8.71 8.76 21.95
N HIS A 76 -7.57 8.77 21.25
CA HIS A 76 -7.29 9.65 20.12
C HIS A 76 -7.74 9.08 18.78
N ARG A 77 -8.99 8.60 18.72
CA ARG A 77 -9.54 7.93 17.53
C ARG A 77 -9.44 8.77 16.24
N GLY A 78 -9.59 10.09 16.33
CA GLY A 78 -9.46 10.99 15.17
C GLY A 78 -8.05 10.98 14.56
N VAL A 79 -7.01 10.95 15.39
CA VAL A 79 -5.60 10.86 14.95
C VAL A 79 -5.36 9.52 14.27
N GLY A 80 -5.83 8.43 14.87
CA GLY A 80 -5.66 7.12 14.28
C GLY A 80 -6.39 6.95 12.95
N LEU A 81 -7.61 7.49 12.82
CA LEU A 81 -8.34 7.50 11.55
C LEU A 81 -7.63 8.33 10.48
N ALA A 82 -7.10 9.51 10.85
CA ALA A 82 -6.32 10.34 9.94
C ALA A 82 -5.08 9.60 9.40
N LEU A 83 -4.35 8.89 10.27
CA LEU A 83 -3.19 8.08 9.87
C LEU A 83 -3.58 6.92 8.95
N VAL A 84 -4.63 6.16 9.30
CA VAL A 84 -5.08 5.05 8.44
C VAL A 84 -5.51 5.55 7.07
N LEU A 85 -6.32 6.61 7.02
CA LEU A 85 -6.80 7.19 5.77
C LEU A 85 -5.68 7.83 4.95
N ALA A 86 -4.69 8.46 5.59
CA ALA A 86 -3.52 9.00 4.89
C ALA A 86 -2.70 7.88 4.26
N GLY A 87 -2.45 6.78 4.99
CA GLY A 87 -1.75 5.62 4.48
C GLY A 87 -2.47 4.95 3.30
N THR A 88 -3.74 4.55 3.50
CA THR A 88 -4.53 3.91 2.42
C THR A 88 -4.85 4.87 1.28
N GLY A 89 -5.06 6.15 1.58
CA GLY A 89 -5.30 7.19 0.57
C GLY A 89 -4.10 7.39 -0.35
N ALA A 90 -2.89 7.44 0.21
CA ALA A 90 -1.67 7.55 -0.57
C ALA A 90 -1.42 6.28 -1.43
N MET A 91 -1.65 5.08 -0.88
CA MET A 91 -1.57 3.83 -1.65
C MET A 91 -2.54 3.85 -2.84
N LEU A 92 -3.79 4.27 -2.61
CA LEU A 92 -4.80 4.41 -3.66
C LEU A 92 -4.40 5.45 -4.70
N ALA A 93 -3.93 6.63 -4.28
CA ALA A 93 -3.51 7.69 -5.18
C ALA A 93 -2.34 7.25 -6.06
N ALA A 94 -1.33 6.56 -5.50
CA ALA A 94 -0.23 5.99 -6.26
C ALA A 94 -0.71 4.95 -7.30
N ALA A 95 -1.63 4.07 -6.90
CA ALA A 95 -2.24 3.10 -7.81
C ALA A 95 -2.99 3.78 -8.96
N LEU A 96 -3.74 4.86 -8.69
CA LEU A 96 -4.42 5.66 -9.71
C LEU A 96 -3.43 6.30 -10.68
N VAL A 97 -2.38 6.95 -10.16
CA VAL A 97 -1.32 7.52 -11.01
C VAL A 97 -0.71 6.45 -11.90
N LEU A 98 -0.39 5.26 -11.38
CA LEU A 98 0.16 4.15 -12.15
C LEU A 98 -0.80 3.67 -13.26
N GLY A 99 -2.08 3.47 -12.91
CA GLY A 99 -3.10 3.00 -13.87
C GLY A 99 -3.42 4.00 -14.99
N LEU A 100 -3.30 5.31 -14.70
CA LEU A 100 -3.49 6.39 -15.66
C LEU A 100 -2.25 6.61 -16.54
N SER A 101 -1.05 6.49 -15.97
CA SER A 101 0.21 6.78 -16.68
C SER A 101 0.73 5.61 -17.52
N SER A 102 0.42 4.36 -17.17
CA SER A 102 0.91 3.18 -17.89
C SER A 102 -0.19 2.15 -18.16
N PRO A 103 -0.70 2.06 -19.42
CA PRO A 103 -1.67 1.03 -19.81
C PRO A 103 -1.19 -0.39 -19.52
N ALA A 104 0.11 -0.65 -19.70
CA ALA A 104 0.73 -1.95 -19.46
C ALA A 104 0.72 -2.34 -17.97
N HIS A 105 0.58 -1.38 -17.04
CA HIS A 105 0.68 -1.63 -15.59
C HIS A 105 -0.67 -1.51 -14.87
N ARG A 106 -1.78 -1.36 -15.60
CA ARG A 106 -3.13 -1.30 -15.02
C ARG A 106 -3.49 -2.51 -14.17
N GLY A 107 -3.02 -3.70 -14.55
CA GLY A 107 -3.21 -4.90 -13.74
C GLY A 107 -2.51 -4.82 -12.38
N ALA A 108 -1.31 -4.24 -12.34
CA ALA A 108 -0.58 -4.02 -11.09
C ALA A 108 -1.24 -2.91 -10.25
N ALA A 109 -1.72 -1.84 -10.90
CA ALA A 109 -2.47 -0.76 -10.25
C ALA A 109 -3.74 -1.29 -9.54
N VAL A 110 -4.53 -2.15 -10.21
CA VAL A 110 -5.72 -2.76 -9.60
C VAL A 110 -5.34 -3.62 -8.38
N LYS A 111 -4.32 -4.48 -8.52
CA LYS A 111 -3.90 -5.39 -7.44
C LYS A 111 -3.46 -4.63 -6.18
N GLN A 112 -2.70 -3.54 -6.33
CA GLN A 112 -2.22 -2.76 -5.19
C GLN A 112 -3.25 -1.75 -4.67
N GLY A 113 -4.14 -1.24 -5.52
CA GLY A 113 -5.11 -0.19 -5.18
C GLY A 113 -6.48 -0.67 -4.69
N ALA A 114 -6.87 -1.92 -4.94
CA ALA A 114 -8.21 -2.42 -4.60
C ALA A 114 -8.51 -2.43 -3.09
N LEU A 115 -7.61 -2.99 -2.27
CA LEU A 115 -7.78 -3.00 -0.82
C LEU A 115 -7.77 -1.57 -0.23
N PRO A 116 -6.82 -0.68 -0.60
CA PRO A 116 -6.89 0.72 -0.21
C PRO A 116 -8.20 1.43 -0.57
N LEU A 117 -8.73 1.20 -1.77
CA LEU A 117 -10.02 1.78 -2.20
C LEU A 117 -11.17 1.36 -1.28
N ILE A 118 -11.28 0.06 -1.03
CA ILE A 118 -12.35 -0.49 -0.17
C ILE A 118 -12.18 0.05 1.26
N ALA A 119 -10.96 0.07 1.78
CA ALA A 119 -10.68 0.62 3.11
C ALA A 119 -11.11 2.08 3.23
N VAL A 120 -10.73 2.94 2.28
CA VAL A 120 -11.11 4.36 2.26
C VAL A 120 -12.63 4.52 2.24
N ILE A 121 -13.34 3.83 1.35
CA ILE A 121 -14.79 3.93 1.25
C ILE A 121 -15.46 3.51 2.57
N VAL A 122 -15.10 2.34 3.10
CA VAL A 122 -15.74 1.79 4.29
C VAL A 122 -15.44 2.62 5.54
N LEU A 123 -14.23 3.16 5.67
CA LEU A 123 -13.86 4.04 6.78
C LEU A 123 -14.55 5.39 6.68
N VAL A 124 -14.62 6.00 5.50
CA VAL A 124 -15.31 7.29 5.30
C VAL A 124 -16.81 7.15 5.62
N ILE A 125 -17.48 6.11 5.11
CA ILE A 125 -18.88 5.85 5.46
C ILE A 125 -19.00 5.62 6.97
N GLY A 126 -18.12 4.82 7.56
CA GLY A 126 -18.13 4.56 9.01
C GLY A 126 -17.83 5.76 9.90
N CYS A 127 -17.29 6.86 9.36
CA CYS A 127 -17.14 8.13 10.06
C CYS A 127 -18.40 9.00 9.96
N ALA A 128 -19.23 8.77 8.93
CA ALA A 128 -20.47 9.51 8.67
C ALA A 128 -21.72 8.87 9.29
N THR A 129 -21.59 7.65 9.82
CA THR A 129 -22.67 6.85 10.44
C THR A 129 -22.27 6.39 11.82
#